data_AF-A0A2I1R0I0-F1
#
_entry.id   AF-A0A2I1R0I0-F1
#
_cell.length_a   1.000
_cell.length_b   1.000
_cell.length_c   1.000
_cell.angle_alpha   90.00
_cell.angle_beta   90.00
_cell.angle_gamma   90.00
#
_symmetry.space_group_name_H-M   'P 1'
#
loop_
_entity.id
_entity.type
_entity.pdbx_description
1 polymer ?
#
loop_
_entity_poly.entity_id
_entity_poly.type
_entity_poly.pdbx_seq_one_letter_code
_entity_poly.pdbx_strand_id
1 'polypeptide(L)' 'MTDDDPDAHDREIQDLAADMREHGRSWTDIAHDLALPEATVKLAVDQAHQRAAELAARDQIALF' A
#
# COMPACT_ATOMS: atom_id res chain seq x y z
N MET A 1 -11.12 22.70 4.86
CA MET A 1 -10.70 22.98 3.47
C MET A 1 -9.42 22.20 3.31
N THR A 2 -9.47 21.19 2.45
CA THR A 2 -8.65 19.97 2.40
C THR A 2 -7.18 20.17 2.79
N ASP A 3 -6.79 19.56 3.92
CA ASP A 3 -5.40 19.23 4.21
C ASP A 3 -4.92 18.30 3.09
N ASP A 4 -4.05 18.85 2.22
CA ASP A 4 -3.19 18.09 1.33
C ASP A 4 -2.18 17.35 2.23
N ASP A 5 -2.66 16.32 2.91
CA ASP A 5 -1.89 15.49 3.81
C ASP A 5 -0.98 14.62 2.92
N PRO A 6 0.34 14.87 2.86
CA PRO A 6 1.23 14.14 1.96
C PRO A 6 1.21 12.63 2.27
N ASP A 7 0.91 12.27 3.52
CA ASP A 7 0.72 10.89 3.96
C ASP A 7 -0.57 10.26 3.40
N ALA A 8 -1.60 11.03 3.03
CA ALA A 8 -2.76 10.49 2.35
C ALA A 8 -2.40 10.03 0.93
N HIS A 9 -1.64 10.86 0.20
CA HIS A 9 -1.20 10.52 -1.15
C HIS A 9 -0.27 9.30 -1.16
N ASP A 10 0.66 9.25 -0.20
CA ASP A 10 1.58 8.10 -0.07
C ASP A 10 0.79 6.81 0.26
N ARG A 11 -0.23 6.91 1.12
CA ARG A 11 -1.12 5.78 1.43
C ARG A 11 -1.91 5.29 0.23
N GLU A 12 -2.40 6.20 -0.63
CA GLU A 12 -3.09 5.83 -1.86
C GLU A 12 -2.16 5.06 -2.82
N ILE A 13 -0.90 5.48 -2.94
CA ILE A 13 0.10 4.77 -3.76
C ILE A 13 0.40 3.38 -3.20
N GLN A 14 0.49 3.25 -1.87
CA GLN A 14 0.70 1.96 -1.21
C GLN A 14 -0.46 0.98 -1.46
N ASP A 15 -1.70 1.44 -1.30
CA ASP A 15 -2.90 0.63 -1.53
C ASP A 15 -3.01 0.22 -3.00
N LEU A 16 -2.77 1.16 -3.92
CA LEU A 16 -2.81 0.92 -5.36
C LEU A 16 -1.74 -0.09 -5.80
N ALA A 17 -0.51 0.05 -5.29
CA ALA A 17 0.56 -0.89 -5.56
C ALA A 17 0.22 -2.31 -5.06
N ALA A 18 -0.43 -2.40 -3.90
CA ALA A 18 -0.86 -3.68 -3.32
C ALA A 18 -1.97 -4.33 -4.15
N ASP A 19 -3.01 -3.57 -4.53
CA ASP A 19 -4.09 -4.05 -5.39
C ASP A 19 -3.56 -4.58 -6.74
N MET A 20 -2.69 -3.81 -7.40
CA MET A 20 -2.08 -4.25 -8.66
C MET A 20 -1.26 -5.53 -8.48
N ARG A 21 -0.59 -5.67 -7.33
CA ARG A 21 0.17 -6.88 -7.00
C ARG A 21 -0.74 -8.07 -6.75
N GLU A 22 -1.86 -7.89 -6.07
CA GLU A 22 -2.89 -8.91 -5.83
C GLU A 22 -3.59 -9.33 -7.12
N HIS A 23 -3.77 -8.41 -8.07
CA HIS A 23 -4.21 -8.70 -9.44
C HIS A 23 -3.20 -9.50 -10.28
N GLY A 24 -2.03 -9.85 -9.71
CA GLY A 24 -1.03 -10.69 -10.36
C GLY A 24 -0.10 -9.93 -11.32
N ARG A 25 -0.09 -8.58 -11.28
CA ARG A 25 0.85 -7.79 -12.08
C ARG A 25 2.29 -8.00 -11.58
N SER A 26 3.23 -7.89 -12.52
CA SER A 26 4.66 -7.96 -12.23
C SER A 26 5.15 -6.66 -11.60
N TRP A 27 6.12 -6.75 -10.69
CA TRP A 27 6.72 -5.58 -10.02
C TRP A 27 7.18 -4.49 -11.00
N THR A 28 7.79 -4.89 -12.12
CA THR A 28 8.29 -3.98 -13.15
C THR A 28 7.18 -3.23 -13.87
N ASP A 29 6.03 -3.88 -14.06
CA ASP A 29 4.88 -3.28 -14.72
C ASP A 29 4.18 -2.27 -13.80
N ILE A 30 4.02 -2.62 -12.52
CA ILE A 30 3.51 -1.72 -11.48
C ILE A 30 4.43 -0.51 -11.30
N ALA A 31 5.75 -0.73 -11.28
CA ALA A 31 6.76 0.32 -11.21
C ALA A 31 6.70 1.27 -12.42
N HIS A 32 6.45 0.72 -13.61
CA HIS A 32 6.28 1.53 -14.82
C HIS A 32 5.00 2.37 -14.77
N ASP A 33 3.89 1.78 -14.33
CA ASP A 33 2.57 2.43 -14.23
C ASP A 33 2.59 3.58 -13.20
N LEU A 34 3.21 3.34 -12.04
CA LEU A 34 3.35 4.33 -10.98
C LEU A 34 4.50 5.33 -11.23
N ALA A 35 5.30 5.13 -12.29
CA ALA A 35 6.54 5.87 -12.54
C ALA A 35 7.51 5.88 -11.34
N LEU A 36 7.51 4.79 -10.56
CA LEU A 36 8.31 4.62 -9.35
C LEU A 36 9.35 3.50 -9.52
N PRO A 37 10.45 3.51 -8.76
CA PRO A 37 11.39 2.41 -8.73
C PRO A 37 10.72 1.13 -8.20
N GLU A 38 11.08 -0.04 -8.74
CA GLU A 38 10.58 -1.34 -8.23
C GLU A 38 10.84 -1.53 -6.73
N ALA A 39 11.93 -0.99 -6.21
CA ALA A 39 12.24 -1.02 -4.77
C ALA A 39 11.19 -0.24 -3.95
N THR A 40 10.75 0.92 -4.45
CA THR A 40 9.71 1.74 -3.82
C THR A 40 8.36 1.04 -3.89
N VAL A 41 8.03 0.42 -5.03
CA VAL A 41 6.78 -0.35 -5.17
C VAL A 41 6.74 -1.53 -4.19
N LYS A 42 7.85 -2.28 -4.07
CA LYS A 42 7.93 -3.39 -3.10
C LYS A 42 7.74 -2.91 -1.66
N LEU A 43 8.37 -1.80 -1.30
CA LEU A 43 8.21 -1.19 0.02
C LEU A 43 6.77 -0.74 0.24
N ALA A 44 6.15 -0.14 -0.76
CA ALA A 44 4.78 0.36 -0.68
C ALA A 44 3.76 -0.77 -0.46
N VAL A 45 3.92 -1.89 -1.18
CA VAL A 45 3.10 -3.10 -0.96
C VAL A 45 3.32 -3.70 0.42
N ASP A 46 4.58 -3.78 0.88
CA ASP A 46 4.91 -4.30 2.20
C ASP A 46 4.26 -3.45 3.31
N GLN A 47 4.31 -2.11 3.18
CA GLN A 47 3.65 -1.18 4.09
C GLN A 47 2.13 -1.30 4.08
N ALA A 48 1.51 -1.48 2.91
CA ALA A 48 0.07 -1.72 2.81
C ALA A 48 -0.33 -3.02 3.54
N HIS A 49 0.40 -4.10 3.31
CA HIS A 49 0.19 -5.38 3.98
C HIS A 49 0.43 -5.29 5.49
N GLN A 50 1.48 -4.61 5.92
CA GLN A 50 1.76 -4.42 7.34
C GLN A 50 0.63 -3.65 8.02
N ARG A 51 0.14 -2.57 7.40
CA ARG A 51 -1.01 -1.82 7.91
C ARG A 51 -2.27 -2.67 7.99
N ALA A 52 -2.55 -3.46 6.96
CA ALA A 52 -3.68 -4.40 6.96
C ALA A 52 -3.55 -5.46 8.08
N ALA A 53 -2.34 -5.99 8.28
CA ALA A 53 -2.06 -6.95 9.35
C ALA A 53 -2.17 -6.32 10.75
N GLU A 54 -1.68 -5.09 10.93
CA GLU A 54 -1.82 -4.34 12.18
C GLU A 54 -3.28 -4.00 12.48
N LEU A 55 -4.05 -3.60 11.48
CA LEU A 55 -5.50 -3.36 11.62
C LEU A 55 -6.23 -4.66 11.98
N ALA A 56 -5.93 -5.77 11.30
CA ALA A 56 -6.50 -7.08 11.60
C ALA A 56 -6.13 -7.56 13.01
N ALA A 57 -4.88 -7.36 13.45
CA ALA A 57 -4.44 -7.67 14.80
C ALA A 57 -5.16 -6.81 15.85
N ARG A 58 -5.42 -5.53 15.55
CA ARG A 58 -6.16 -4.63 16.44
C ARG A 58 -7.63 -5.01 16.54
N ASP A 59 -8.25 -5.40 15.43
CA ASP A 59 -9.62 -5.92 15.39
C ASP A 59 -9.75 -7.21 16.21
N GLN A 60 -8.77 -8.10 16.10
CA GLN A 60 -8.70 -9.33 16.87
C GLN A 60 -8.61 -9.10 18.39
N ILE A 61 -7.95 -8.02 18.84
CA ILE A 61 -7.87 -7.64 20.26
C ILE A 61 -9.19 -7.01 20.75
N ALA A 62 -9.90 -6.29 19.89
CA ALA A 62 -11.15 -5.63 20.24
C ALA A 62 -12.34 -6.60 20.41
N LEU A 63 -12.19 -7.87 20.02
CA LEU A 63 -13.23 -8.89 20.08
C LEU A 63 -13.30 -9.66 21.41
N PHE A 64 -12.50 -9.30 22.43
CA PHE A 64 -12.45 -9.97 23.74
C PHE A 64 -13.04 -9.14 24.88
#